data_AF-A0A8D9AVQ9-F1
#
_entry.id   AF-A0A8D9AVQ9-F1
#
_cell.length_a   1.000
_cell.length_b   1.000
_cell.length_c   1.000
_cell.angle_alpha   90.00
_cell.angle_beta   90.00
_cell.angle_gamma   90.00
#
_symmetry.space_group_name_H-M   'P 1'
#
loop_
_entity.id
_entity.type
_entity.pdbx_description
1 polymer ?
#
loop_
_entity_poly.entity_id
_entity_poly.type
_entity_poly.pdbx_seq_one_letter_code
_entity_poly.pdbx_strand_id
1 'polypeptide(L)'
;MYLFCQIKVYLFIETNNTIFYHFLKILETFACKYCNSLMDQNNLLEHCTSCPYMVRPNVDYRFMCFDCDYHTYMKSSMRRHIRQHTGDKPYKCSVCTYRSKD
;
A
#
# COMPACT_ATOMS: atom_id res chain seq x y z
N MET A 1 19.62 -1.10 -2.90
CA MET A 1 18.57 -0.07 -3.11
C MET A 1 17.22 -0.75 -3.06
N TYR A 2 16.51 -0.95 -1.96
CA TYR A 2 16.13 0.02 -0.93
C TYR A 2 16.08 -0.68 0.44
N LEU A 3 17.21 -0.71 1.14
CA LEU A 3 17.28 -0.85 2.60
C LEU A 3 16.59 0.32 3.36
N PHE A 4 15.76 1.12 2.67
CA PHE A 4 15.15 2.37 3.17
C PHE A 4 13.67 2.25 3.55
N CYS A 5 12.99 1.15 3.19
CA CYS A 5 11.55 1.00 3.52
C CYS A 5 11.29 0.43 4.92
N GLN A 6 12.35 0.13 5.69
CA GLN A 6 12.23 -0.30 7.09
C GLN A 6 12.49 0.82 8.12
N ILE A 7 12.90 2.03 7.71
CA ILE A 7 13.42 3.05 8.66
C ILE A 7 12.66 4.40 8.66
N LYS A 8 11.82 4.73 7.68
CA LYS A 8 11.15 6.06 7.62
C LYS A 8 9.74 6.13 8.22
N VAL A 9 9.45 5.37 9.27
CA VAL A 9 8.31 5.67 10.17
C VAL A 9 8.68 6.77 11.20
N TYR A 10 9.95 7.22 11.22
CA TYR A 10 10.52 7.92 12.38
C TYR A 10 10.47 9.46 12.42
N LEU A 11 10.01 10.21 11.41
CA LEU A 11 10.31 11.67 11.41
C LEU A 11 9.20 12.69 11.11
N PHE A 12 7.93 12.32 10.92
CA PHE A 12 6.89 13.34 10.72
C PHE A 12 5.62 12.95 11.43
N ILE A 13 5.45 13.42 12.67
CA ILE A 13 4.44 14.42 13.06
C ILE A 13 4.82 14.86 14.48
N GLU A 14 5.23 16.12 14.62
CA GLU A 14 5.28 16.82 15.90
C GLU A 14 3.85 16.92 16.44
N THR A 15 3.46 15.93 17.25
CA THR A 15 2.39 15.88 18.26
C THR A 15 2.07 14.41 18.47
N ASN A 16 2.49 13.86 19.61
CA ASN A 16 2.29 12.47 20.11
C ASN A 16 1.48 11.52 19.22
N ASN A 17 2.08 11.09 18.11
CA ASN A 17 1.49 10.24 17.08
C ASN A 17 1.87 8.77 17.24
N THR A 18 2.85 8.46 18.10
CA THR A 18 3.38 7.11 18.30
C THR A 18 2.33 6.13 18.81
N ILE A 19 1.39 6.59 19.65
CA ILE A 19 0.30 5.74 20.19
C ILE A 19 -0.73 5.43 19.09
N PHE A 20 -1.07 6.40 18.24
CA PHE A 20 -2.01 6.21 17.13
C PHE A 20 -1.42 5.27 16.06
N TYR A 21 -0.16 5.46 15.68
CA TYR A 21 0.52 4.55 14.76
C TYR A 21 0.74 3.16 15.33
N HIS A 22 1.01 3.04 16.64
CA HIS A 22 1.13 1.74 17.30
C HIS A 22 -0.23 1.02 17.38
N PHE A 23 -1.33 1.77 17.58
CA PHE A 23 -2.70 1.23 17.57
C PHE A 23 -3.14 0.76 16.17
N LEU A 24 -2.81 1.50 15.11
CA LEU A 24 -3.10 1.12 13.73
C LEU A 24 -2.32 -0.12 13.25
N LYS A 25 -1.09 -0.31 13.76
CA LYS A 25 -0.28 -1.51 13.48
C LYS A 25 -0.90 -2.81 14.02
N ILE A 26 -1.83 -2.72 14.99
CA ILE A 26 -2.55 -3.85 15.58
C ILE A 26 -3.76 -4.28 14.72
N LEU A 27 -4.21 -3.47 13.75
CA LEU A 27 -5.51 -3.63 13.09
C LEU A 27 -5.47 -4.16 11.64
N GLU A 28 -4.33 -4.62 11.10
CA GLU A 28 -4.20 -5.02 9.68
C GLU A 28 -4.67 -3.92 8.69
N THR A 29 -4.54 -2.65 9.06
CA THR A 29 -4.97 -1.49 8.27
C THR A 29 -3.79 -0.79 7.60
N PHE A 30 -4.04 -0.22 6.41
CA PHE A 30 -3.10 0.55 5.61
C PHE A 30 -3.61 1.98 5.48
N ALA A 31 -2.71 2.96 5.50
CA ALA A 31 -3.05 4.37 5.36
C ALA A 31 -2.65 4.88 3.97
N CYS A 32 -3.51 5.68 3.35
CA CYS A 32 -3.17 6.38 2.11
C CYS A 32 -2.31 7.61 2.43
N LYS A 33 -1.17 7.75 1.75
CA LYS A 33 -0.24 8.88 1.87
C LYS A 33 -0.86 10.24 1.49
N TYR A 34 -1.88 10.23 0.62
CA TYR A 34 -2.45 11.47 0.05
C TYR A 34 -3.67 11.97 0.83
N CYS A 35 -4.51 11.08 1.34
CA CYS A 35 -5.77 11.44 2.01
C CYS A 35 -5.86 10.98 3.46
N ASN A 36 -4.85 10.26 3.97
CA ASN A 36 -4.81 9.65 5.30
C ASN A 36 -5.98 8.70 5.62
N SER A 37 -6.76 8.29 4.61
CA SER A 37 -7.82 7.29 4.81
C SER A 37 -7.23 5.94 5.17
N LEU A 38 -7.84 5.29 6.15
CA LEU A 38 -7.52 3.93 6.56
C LEU A 38 -8.28 2.94 5.65
N MET A 39 -7.59 1.88 5.27
CA MET A 39 -8.08 0.86 4.34
C MET A 39 -7.66 -0.53 4.82
N ASP A 40 -8.51 -1.53 4.61
CA ASP A 40 -8.13 -2.94 4.71
C ASP A 40 -7.55 -3.46 3.38
N GLN A 41 -7.03 -4.69 3.36
CA GLN A 41 -6.43 -5.30 2.16
C GLN A 41 -7.39 -5.39 0.96
N ASN A 42 -8.70 -5.49 1.17
CA ASN A 42 -9.67 -5.61 0.08
C ASN A 42 -9.93 -4.27 -0.60
N ASN A 43 -9.90 -3.18 0.17
CA ASN A 43 -10.24 -1.84 -0.27
C ASN A 43 -9.07 -1.06 -0.88
N LEU A 44 -7.83 -1.54 -0.77
CA LEU A 44 -6.64 -0.88 -1.32
C LEU A 44 -6.77 -0.57 -2.81
N LEU A 45 -7.24 -1.55 -3.59
CA LEU A 45 -7.28 -1.45 -5.04
C LEU A 45 -8.38 -0.50 -5.54
N GLU A 46 -9.50 -0.43 -4.83
CA GLU A 46 -10.57 0.51 -5.16
C GLU A 46 -10.15 1.94 -4.85
N HIS A 47 -9.54 2.16 -3.68
CA HIS A 47 -9.03 3.46 -3.30
C HIS A 47 -7.99 4.02 -4.27
N CYS A 48 -7.13 3.16 -4.85
CA CYS A 48 -6.15 3.53 -5.88
C CYS A 48 -6.77 4.18 -7.13
N THR A 49 -8.10 4.14 -7.27
CA THR A 49 -8.84 4.76 -8.37
C THR A 49 -9.69 5.96 -7.96
N SER A 50 -9.85 6.23 -6.67
CA SER A 50 -10.83 7.20 -6.16
C SER A 50 -10.28 8.17 -5.14
N CYS A 51 -8.98 8.13 -4.83
CA CYS A 51 -8.38 9.07 -3.89
C CYS A 51 -8.54 10.54 -4.38
N PRO A 52 -9.26 11.40 -3.63
CA PRO A 52 -9.59 12.75 -4.09
C PRO A 52 -8.40 13.71 -4.05
N TYR A 53 -7.38 13.42 -3.25
CA TYR A 53 -6.18 14.26 -3.08
C TYR A 53 -4.99 13.81 -3.93
N MET A 54 -5.20 12.83 -4.80
CA MET A 54 -4.14 12.22 -5.59
C MET A 54 -4.09 12.84 -6.98
N VAL A 55 -2.91 13.33 -7.36
CA VAL A 55 -2.68 13.92 -8.69
C VAL A 55 -2.38 12.82 -9.70
N ARG A 56 -3.18 12.75 -10.77
CA ARG A 56 -2.98 11.81 -11.88
C ARG A 56 -2.06 12.44 -12.93
N PRO A 57 -0.92 11.83 -13.26
CA PRO A 57 -0.03 12.34 -14.31
C PRO A 57 -0.68 12.32 -15.70
N ASN A 58 -1.57 11.35 -15.95
CA ASN A 58 -2.35 11.22 -17.19
C ASN A 58 -3.72 10.59 -16.86
N VAL A 59 -4.76 11.02 -17.58
CA VAL A 59 -6.12 10.47 -17.55
C VAL A 59 -6.15 8.97 -17.86
N ASP A 60 -5.23 8.48 -18.71
CA ASP A 60 -5.10 7.06 -19.04
C ASP A 60 -4.67 6.20 -17.84
N TYR A 61 -3.96 6.79 -16.87
CA TYR A 61 -3.54 6.11 -15.65
C TYR A 61 -4.66 6.09 -14.63
N ARG A 62 -5.50 5.06 -14.74
CA ARG A 62 -6.63 4.83 -13.84
C ARG A 62 -6.20 4.39 -12.43
N PHE A 63 -5.07 3.71 -12.29
CA PHE A 63 -4.61 3.19 -11.01
C PHE A 63 -3.35 3.89 -10.54
N MET A 64 -3.41 4.44 -9.34
CA MET A 64 -2.33 5.16 -8.69
C MET A 64 -2.10 4.55 -7.30
N CYS A 65 -0.86 4.29 -6.91
CA CYS A 65 -0.58 3.60 -5.64
C CYS A 65 -0.77 4.53 -4.43
N PHE A 66 -1.39 4.02 -3.37
CA PHE A 66 -1.66 4.77 -2.14
C PHE A 66 -0.41 5.14 -1.31
N ASP A 67 0.73 4.49 -1.56
CA ASP A 67 1.95 4.61 -0.74
C ASP A 67 3.17 5.14 -1.53
N CYS A 68 3.18 5.00 -2.86
CA CYS A 68 4.27 5.46 -3.71
C CYS A 68 3.77 6.01 -5.06
N ASP A 69 4.67 6.56 -5.86
CA ASP A 69 4.31 7.27 -7.11
C ASP A 69 4.05 6.31 -8.30
N TYR A 70 4.00 4.99 -8.05
CA TYR A 70 3.70 3.99 -9.07
C TYR A 70 2.27 4.16 -9.59
N HIS A 71 2.13 4.07 -10.90
CA HIS A 71 0.84 4.19 -11.58
C HIS A 71 0.78 3.29 -12.81
N THR A 72 -0.45 2.90 -13.17
CA THR A 72 -0.70 2.03 -14.32
C THR A 72 -2.13 2.19 -14.83
N TYR A 73 -2.35 1.82 -16.09
CA TYR A 73 -3.67 1.73 -16.68
C TYR A 73 -4.36 0.38 -16.38
N MET A 74 -3.60 -0.64 -15.96
CA MET A 74 -4.12 -2.00 -15.74
C MET A 74 -4.37 -2.33 -14.27
N LYS A 75 -5.57 -2.84 -13.97
CA LYS A 75 -5.96 -3.30 -12.62
C LYS A 75 -5.07 -4.44 -12.11
N SER A 76 -4.73 -5.40 -12.98
CA SER A 76 -3.89 -6.56 -12.65
C SER A 76 -2.48 -6.13 -12.24
N SER A 77 -1.89 -5.18 -12.97
CA SER A 77 -0.59 -4.59 -12.66
C SER A 77 -0.59 -3.89 -11.31
N MET A 78 -1.64 -3.11 -11.00
CA MET A 78 -1.76 -2.47 -9.69
C MET A 78 -1.95 -3.48 -8.56
N ARG A 79 -2.79 -4.51 -8.75
CA ARG A 79 -2.98 -5.57 -7.76
C ARG A 79 -1.65 -6.28 -7.43
N ARG A 80 -0.87 -6.63 -8.44
CA ARG A 80 0.46 -7.23 -8.25
C ARG A 80 1.41 -6.27 -7.55
N HIS A 81 1.39 -5.00 -7.93
CA HIS A 81 2.20 -3.97 -7.30
C HIS A 81 1.89 -3.83 -5.79
N ILE A 82 0.61 -3.78 -5.41
CA ILE A 82 0.18 -3.66 -4.00
C ILE A 82 0.70 -4.82 -3.13
N ARG A 83 0.89 -6.03 -3.68
CA ARG A 83 1.49 -7.16 -2.94
C ARG A 83 2.91 -6.85 -2.42
N GLN A 84 3.62 -5.91 -3.04
CA GLN A 84 4.93 -5.47 -2.56
C GLN A 84 4.85 -4.68 -1.25
N HIS A 85 3.72 -3.98 -1.02
CA HIS A 85 3.45 -3.24 0.20
C HIS A 85 2.84 -4.12 1.28
N THR A 86 1.86 -4.96 0.92
CA THR A 86 1.18 -5.83 1.88
C THR A 86 1.99 -7.06 2.27
N GLY A 87 2.99 -7.43 1.46
CA GLY A 87 3.73 -8.68 1.62
C GLY A 87 2.89 -9.93 1.33
N ASP A 88 1.71 -9.78 0.71
CA ASP A 88 0.81 -10.89 0.40
C ASP A 88 1.46 -11.90 -0.57
N LYS A 89 1.32 -13.18 -0.23
CA LYS A 89 1.87 -14.33 -0.95
C LYS A 89 0.77 -15.38 -1.12
N PRO A 90 -0.13 -15.18 -2.10
CA PRO A 90 -1.32 -16.00 -2.26
C PRO A 90 -1.01 -17.39 -2.82
N TYR A 91 0.12 -17.56 -3.52
CA TYR A 91 0.48 -18.83 -4.14
C TYR A 91 1.30 -19.66 -3.15
N LYS A 92 0.68 -20.70 -2.59
CA LYS A 92 1.34 -21.63 -1.66
C LYS A 92 1.73 -22.91 -2.40
N CYS A 93 2.96 -23.37 -2.19
CA CYS A 93 3.37 -24.69 -2.64
C CYS A 93 2.62 -25.78 -1.84
N SER A 94 2.11 -26.81 -2.52
CA SER A 94 1.44 -27.94 -1.85
C SER A 94 2.42 -28.87 -1.12
N VAL A 95 3.69 -28.86 -1.52
CA VAL A 95 4.72 -29.79 -1.03
C VAL A 95 5.60 -29.17 0.07
N CYS A 96 5.80 -27.85 0.05
CA CYS A 96 6.65 -27.16 1.02
C CYS A 96 6.01 -25.87 1.54
N THR A 97 6.66 -25.23 2.52
CA THR A 97 6.18 -23.98 3.14
C THR A 97 6.42 -22.73 2.27
N TYR A 98 6.99 -22.91 1.07
CA TYR A 98 7.25 -21.82 0.15
C TYR A 98 5.94 -21.16 -0.30
N ARG A 99 5.97 -19.82 -0.37
CA ARG A 99 4.89 -19.01 -0.94
C ARG A 99 5.46 -17.97 -1.89
N SER A 100 4.88 -17.85 -3.09
CA SER A 100 5.23 -16.81 -4.06
C SER A 100 4.17 -15.70 -4.10
N LYS A 101 4.60 -14.53 -4.58
CA LYS A 101 3.75 -13.37 -4.83
C LYS A 101 3.30 -13.27 -6.30
N ASP A 102 3.85 -14.12 -7.16
CA ASP A 102 3.63 -14.25 -8.61
C ASP A 102 3.84 -15.70 -9.08
#